data_AF-A0A529WXE6-F1
#
_entry.id   AF-A0A529WXE6-F1
#
_cell.length_a   1.000
_cell.length_b   1.000
_cell.length_c   1.000
_cell.angle_alpha   90.00
_cell.angle_beta   90.00
_cell.angle_gamma   90.00
#
_symmetry.space_group_name_H-M   'P 1'
#
loop_
_entity.id
_entity.type
_entity.pdbx_description
1 polymer ?
#
loop_
_entity_poly.entity_id
_entity_poly.type
_entity_poly.pdbx_seq_one_letter_code
_entity_poly.pdbx_strand_id
1 'polypeptide(L)'
;DGHNDNLSWNNGAEGETADEATNVARSNGRRALLATLFASHGTIMLTAGDEFGRTQQGNNNAYAQDNAITWLDWAGRDQALEQYTASLAALRRAFPVLANTHFLTGAPADGSEIADVAWLTETGMPLGDTDWNDAGRHRLVMLLGDTEDGRLAILVNGDRRQCVFTLPARDGFEWRPAVETQPVDLARPLPGRCVSFVIERQAAKARARKGS
;
A
#
# COMPACT_ATOMS: atom_id res chain seq x y z
N ASP A 1 22.22 -18.04 -17.27
CA ASP A 1 21.31 -18.90 -16.49
C ASP A 1 20.33 -18.00 -15.78
N GLY A 2 19.43 -18.53 -14.95
CA GLY A 2 18.31 -17.76 -14.41
C GLY A 2 17.08 -17.79 -15.31
N HIS A 3 16.05 -17.06 -14.90
CA HIS A 3 14.77 -17.02 -15.59
C HIS A 3 14.75 -15.89 -16.63
N ASN A 4 14.05 -16.11 -17.74
CA ASN A 4 13.97 -15.13 -18.83
C ASN A 4 12.76 -14.18 -18.73
N ASP A 5 11.73 -14.55 -17.95
CA ASP A 5 10.48 -13.78 -17.82
C ASP A 5 10.30 -13.24 -16.39
N ASN A 6 10.97 -12.13 -16.08
CA ASN A 6 10.99 -11.57 -14.72
C ASN A 6 9.80 -10.67 -14.37
N LEU A 7 8.89 -10.40 -15.30
CA LEU A 7 7.81 -9.41 -15.15
C LEU A 7 8.31 -8.06 -14.57
N SER A 8 9.53 -7.67 -14.93
CA SER A 8 10.21 -6.47 -14.43
C SER A 8 10.10 -5.30 -15.40
N TRP A 9 10.20 -4.08 -14.88
CA TRP A 9 10.25 -2.87 -15.70
C TRP A 9 11.27 -1.86 -15.17
N ASN A 10 12.26 -1.53 -15.99
CA ASN A 10 13.42 -0.71 -15.62
C ASN A 10 13.12 0.81 -15.56
N ASN A 11 11.88 1.20 -15.84
CA ASN A 11 11.38 2.59 -15.89
C ASN A 11 12.01 3.48 -16.96
N GLY A 12 12.69 2.90 -17.97
CA GLY A 12 13.17 3.62 -19.16
C GLY A 12 14.69 3.56 -19.36
N ALA A 13 15.46 3.17 -18.35
CA ALA A 13 16.90 2.98 -18.44
C ALA A 13 17.29 1.62 -17.83
N GLU A 14 18.26 0.92 -18.42
CA GLU A 14 18.81 -0.31 -17.84
C GLU A 14 19.90 0.03 -16.82
N GLY A 15 19.90 -0.62 -15.66
CA GLY A 15 20.90 -0.36 -14.61
C GLY A 15 20.79 1.01 -13.94
N GLU A 16 21.91 1.47 -13.35
CA GLU A 16 22.03 2.79 -12.70
C GLU A 16 21.90 3.93 -13.72
N THR A 17 21.33 5.06 -13.29
CA THR A 17 21.13 6.22 -14.15
C THR A 17 21.16 7.52 -13.34
N ALA A 18 21.62 8.60 -13.97
CA ALA A 18 21.54 9.96 -13.45
C ALA A 18 20.21 10.67 -13.78
N ASP A 19 19.31 10.02 -14.54
CA ASP A 19 17.98 10.57 -14.82
C ASP A 19 17.08 10.51 -13.58
N GLU A 20 16.86 11.68 -12.99
CA GLU A 20 16.07 11.84 -11.78
C GLU A 20 14.62 11.37 -11.97
N ALA A 21 14.03 11.58 -13.15
CA ALA A 21 12.65 11.17 -13.40
C ALA A 21 12.50 9.63 -13.32
N THR A 22 13.46 8.90 -13.88
CA THR A 22 13.55 7.44 -13.78
C THR A 22 13.75 6.99 -12.32
N ASN A 23 14.65 7.65 -11.57
CA ASN A 23 14.93 7.29 -10.18
C ASN A 23 13.72 7.53 -9.25
N VAL A 24 13.00 8.63 -9.44
CA VAL A 24 11.73 8.91 -8.74
C VAL A 24 10.68 7.85 -9.08
N ALA A 25 10.52 7.49 -10.36
CA ALA A 25 9.56 6.48 -10.79
C ALA A 25 9.87 5.10 -10.18
N ARG A 26 11.15 4.71 -10.12
CA ARG A 26 11.61 3.48 -9.46
C ARG A 26 11.36 3.50 -7.94
N SER A 27 11.64 4.63 -7.28
CA SER A 27 11.37 4.80 -5.85
C SER A 27 9.88 4.63 -5.55
N ASN A 28 9.01 5.26 -6.33
CA ASN A 28 7.56 5.11 -6.21
C ASN A 28 7.11 3.67 -6.47
N GLY A 29 7.67 3.01 -7.49
CA GLY A 29 7.40 1.60 -7.79
C GLY A 29 7.76 0.66 -6.65
N ARG A 30 8.94 0.83 -6.03
CA ARG A 30 9.36 0.06 -4.84
C ARG A 30 8.38 0.23 -3.69
N ARG A 31 7.99 1.47 -3.39
CA ARG A 31 7.01 1.78 -2.33
C ARG A 31 5.65 1.15 -2.63
N ALA A 32 5.18 1.19 -3.87
CA ALA A 32 3.91 0.57 -4.27
C ALA A 32 3.93 -0.96 -4.11
N LEU A 33 5.05 -1.62 -4.48
CA LEU A 33 5.20 -3.08 -4.31
C LEU A 33 5.25 -3.48 -2.83
N LEU A 34 6.02 -2.75 -2.01
CA LEU A 34 6.05 -2.94 -0.55
C LEU A 34 4.65 -2.74 0.04
N ALA A 35 3.99 -1.64 -0.28
CA ALA A 35 2.62 -1.38 0.19
C ALA A 35 1.64 -2.48 -0.23
N THR A 36 1.75 -3.00 -1.46
CA THR A 36 0.93 -4.12 -1.93
C THR A 36 1.18 -5.39 -1.12
N LEU A 37 2.45 -5.72 -0.85
CA LEU A 37 2.82 -6.84 0.00
C LEU A 37 2.22 -6.69 1.40
N PHE A 38 2.41 -5.55 2.04
CA PHE A 38 1.90 -5.29 3.40
C PHE A 38 0.37 -5.12 3.48
N ALA A 39 -0.30 -4.80 2.38
CA ALA A 39 -1.76 -4.80 2.25
C ALA A 39 -2.36 -6.20 2.04
N SER A 40 -1.54 -7.19 1.65
CA SER A 40 -2.04 -8.52 1.31
C SER A 40 -2.51 -9.27 2.55
N HIS A 41 -3.67 -9.93 2.45
CA HIS A 41 -4.23 -10.76 3.51
C HIS A 41 -3.40 -12.05 3.68
N GLY A 42 -3.13 -12.48 4.92
CA GLY A 42 -2.42 -13.73 5.22
C GLY A 42 -0.97 -13.56 5.70
N THR A 43 -0.09 -14.49 5.34
CA THR A 43 1.34 -14.40 5.69
C THR A 43 2.12 -13.77 4.53
N ILE A 44 2.97 -12.80 4.85
CA ILE A 44 3.84 -12.14 3.88
C ILE A 44 5.29 -12.57 4.08
N MET A 45 6.07 -12.56 3.02
CA MET A 45 7.51 -12.78 3.05
C MET A 45 8.19 -11.63 2.33
N LEU A 46 9.15 -11.00 2.99
CA LEU A 46 10.00 -9.96 2.42
C LEU A 46 11.42 -10.49 2.30
N THR A 47 12.04 -10.33 1.14
CA THR A 47 13.44 -10.69 0.95
C THR A 47 14.31 -9.72 1.74
N ALA A 48 15.25 -10.23 2.54
CA ALA A 48 16.14 -9.40 3.34
C ALA A 48 16.91 -8.40 2.45
N GLY A 49 16.90 -7.13 2.87
CA GLY A 49 17.50 -6.00 2.19
C GLY A 49 16.55 -5.25 1.25
N ASP A 50 15.41 -5.81 0.86
CA ASP A 50 14.43 -5.09 0.04
C ASP A 50 13.81 -3.91 0.80
N GLU A 51 13.75 -3.99 2.14
CA GLU A 51 13.27 -2.92 3.02
C GLU A 51 14.07 -1.62 2.86
N PHE A 52 15.33 -1.69 2.43
CA PHE A 52 16.21 -0.54 2.24
C PHE A 52 16.84 -0.45 0.84
N GLY A 53 16.32 -1.23 -0.12
CA GLY A 53 16.69 -1.09 -1.54
C GLY A 53 17.94 -1.84 -1.97
N ARG A 54 18.19 -3.04 -1.43
CA ARG A 54 19.26 -3.94 -1.89
C ARG A 54 19.24 -4.13 -3.41
N THR A 55 20.42 -4.23 -4.01
CA THR A 55 20.60 -4.49 -5.44
C THR A 55 21.57 -5.65 -5.67
N GLN A 56 21.31 -6.44 -6.70
CA GLN A 56 22.25 -7.43 -7.25
C GLN A 56 22.75 -7.01 -8.64
N GLN A 57 22.66 -5.70 -8.95
CA GLN A 57 23.06 -5.12 -10.24
C GLN A 57 22.43 -5.80 -11.46
N GLY A 58 21.16 -6.20 -11.32
CA GLY A 58 20.40 -6.89 -12.39
C GLY A 58 20.64 -8.40 -12.46
N ASN A 59 21.52 -8.97 -11.64
CA ASN A 59 21.69 -10.42 -11.58
C ASN A 59 20.48 -11.07 -10.90
N ASN A 60 19.67 -11.81 -11.66
CA ASN A 60 18.49 -12.53 -11.15
C ASN A 60 18.77 -13.98 -10.71
N ASN A 61 20.04 -14.40 -10.70
CA ASN A 61 20.46 -15.76 -10.35
C ASN A 61 21.83 -15.78 -9.65
N ALA A 62 22.00 -14.98 -8.59
CA ALA A 62 23.28 -14.81 -7.89
C ALA A 62 23.70 -15.97 -6.97
N TYR A 63 23.36 -17.22 -7.30
CA TYR A 63 23.51 -18.39 -6.40
C TYR A 63 24.96 -18.76 -6.06
N ALA A 64 25.90 -18.48 -6.97
CA ALA A 64 27.33 -18.81 -6.80
C ALA A 64 28.19 -17.59 -6.39
N GLN A 65 27.57 -16.50 -5.94
CA GLN A 65 28.23 -15.22 -5.69
C GLN A 65 28.38 -14.97 -4.19
N ASP A 66 29.52 -15.32 -3.61
CA ASP A 66 29.89 -14.89 -2.26
C ASP A 66 30.76 -13.61 -2.32
N ASN A 67 30.11 -12.47 -2.54
CA ASN A 67 30.74 -11.16 -2.67
C ASN A 67 29.71 -10.02 -2.53
N ALA A 68 30.16 -8.78 -2.75
CA ALA A 68 29.36 -7.56 -2.64
C ALA A 68 28.08 -7.53 -3.51
N ILE A 69 27.89 -8.41 -4.50
CA ILE A 69 26.62 -8.53 -5.24
C ILE A 69 25.51 -9.10 -4.35
N THR A 70 25.84 -9.95 -3.37
CA THR A 70 24.85 -10.63 -2.52
C THR A 70 24.85 -10.15 -1.08
N TRP A 71 25.99 -9.64 -0.59
CA TRP A 71 26.10 -9.10 0.76
C TRP A 71 25.17 -7.89 0.97
N LEU A 72 24.62 -7.77 2.18
CA LEU A 72 23.79 -6.63 2.55
C LEU A 72 24.67 -5.39 2.77
N ASP A 73 24.49 -4.36 1.96
CA ASP A 73 25.15 -3.07 2.13
C ASP A 73 24.43 -2.24 3.21
N TRP A 74 24.87 -2.41 4.45
CA TRP A 74 24.35 -1.64 5.58
C TRP A 74 24.73 -0.16 5.53
N ALA A 75 25.81 0.22 4.83
CA ALA A 75 26.28 1.60 4.77
C ALA A 75 25.51 2.43 3.73
N GLY A 76 25.21 1.83 2.57
CA GLY A 76 24.48 2.46 1.45
C GLY A 76 22.95 2.34 1.51
N ARG A 77 22.38 1.89 2.64
CA ARG A 77 20.94 1.63 2.78
C ARG A 77 20.07 2.88 2.59
N ASP A 78 18.95 2.74 1.88
CA ASP A 78 17.92 3.79 1.76
C ASP A 78 17.09 3.88 3.06
N GLN A 79 17.52 4.76 3.97
CA GLN A 79 16.86 4.95 5.27
C GLN A 79 15.41 5.43 5.15
N ALA A 80 15.06 6.14 4.07
CA ALA A 80 13.69 6.62 3.86
C ALA A 80 12.77 5.49 3.36
N LEU A 81 13.30 4.51 2.64
CA LEU A 81 12.57 3.28 2.31
C LEU A 81 12.48 2.35 3.52
N GLU A 82 13.55 2.26 4.32
CA GLU A 82 13.60 1.47 5.55
C GLU A 82 12.51 1.93 6.54
N GLN A 83 12.44 3.24 6.82
CA GLN A 83 11.43 3.83 7.69
C GLN A 83 10.00 3.64 7.15
N TYR A 84 9.82 3.68 5.84
CA TYR A 84 8.54 3.42 5.20
C TYR A 84 8.11 1.96 5.40
N THR A 85 9.01 1.01 5.14
CA THR A 85 8.77 -0.42 5.36
C THR A 85 8.45 -0.72 6.82
N ALA A 86 9.19 -0.11 7.76
CA ALA A 86 8.89 -0.23 9.19
C ALA A 86 7.50 0.30 9.55
N SER A 87 7.08 1.41 8.93
CA SER A 87 5.75 1.99 9.15
C SER A 87 4.62 1.10 8.59
N LEU A 88 4.85 0.45 7.45
CA LEU A 88 3.92 -0.56 6.90
C LEU A 88 3.82 -1.80 7.82
N ALA A 89 4.95 -2.26 8.36
CA ALA A 89 4.97 -3.38 9.31
C ALA A 89 4.23 -3.03 10.61
N ALA A 90 4.41 -1.81 11.13
CA ALA A 90 3.67 -1.32 12.29
C ALA A 90 2.16 -1.23 12.04
N LEU A 91 1.76 -0.72 10.86
CA LEU A 91 0.36 -0.71 10.44
C LEU A 91 -0.21 -2.12 10.39
N ARG A 92 0.47 -3.05 9.69
CA ARG A 92 0.02 -4.44 9.58
C ARG A 92 -0.17 -5.10 10.93
N ARG A 93 0.74 -4.84 11.89
CA ARG A 93 0.62 -5.34 13.26
C ARG A 93 -0.58 -4.74 14.01
N ALA A 94 -0.92 -3.48 13.74
CA ALA A 94 -2.06 -2.80 14.35
C ALA A 94 -3.42 -3.24 13.78
N PHE A 95 -3.43 -3.91 12.62
CA PHE A 95 -4.63 -4.37 11.92
C PHE A 95 -4.60 -5.89 11.69
N PRO A 96 -5.03 -6.70 12.69
CA PRO A 96 -5.01 -8.15 12.61
C PRO A 96 -5.72 -8.74 11.39
N VAL A 97 -6.78 -8.08 10.88
CA VAL A 97 -7.44 -8.46 9.61
C VAL A 97 -6.45 -8.67 8.46
N LEU A 98 -5.33 -7.94 8.40
CA LEU A 98 -4.34 -8.13 7.33
C LEU A 98 -3.53 -9.42 7.51
N ALA A 99 -3.33 -9.89 8.74
CA ALA A 99 -2.52 -11.06 9.08
C ALA A 99 -3.33 -12.35 9.26
N ASN A 100 -4.66 -12.24 9.36
CA ASN A 100 -5.55 -13.39 9.49
C ASN A 100 -5.44 -14.33 8.26
N THR A 101 -5.81 -15.59 8.45
CA THR A 101 -5.77 -16.62 7.38
C THR A 101 -7.14 -17.10 6.95
N HIS A 102 -8.21 -16.65 7.62
CA HIS A 102 -9.58 -16.96 7.22
C HIS A 102 -9.98 -16.13 6.00
N PHE A 103 -10.79 -16.69 5.11
CA PHE A 103 -11.29 -15.91 3.99
C PHE A 103 -12.20 -14.77 4.48
N LEU A 104 -12.01 -13.60 3.89
CA LEU A 104 -12.96 -12.49 4.01
C LEU A 104 -14.25 -12.90 3.31
N THR A 105 -15.38 -12.61 3.96
CA THR A 105 -16.71 -13.08 3.57
C THR A 105 -17.51 -12.03 2.81
N GLY A 106 -17.16 -10.75 2.96
CA GLY A 106 -17.96 -9.63 2.50
C GLY A 106 -19.23 -9.43 3.34
N ALA A 107 -19.36 -10.15 4.46
CA ALA A 107 -20.50 -10.09 5.35
C ALA A 107 -20.11 -9.42 6.68
N PRO A 108 -21.06 -8.78 7.37
CA PRO A 108 -20.81 -8.29 8.71
C PRO A 108 -20.53 -9.43 9.69
N ALA A 109 -19.59 -9.21 10.60
CA ALA A 109 -19.41 -10.09 11.76
C ALA A 109 -20.63 -10.01 12.69
N ASP A 110 -20.85 -11.05 13.51
CA ASP A 110 -21.95 -11.08 14.48
C ASP A 110 -21.92 -9.84 15.39
N GLY A 111 -23.02 -9.07 15.37
CA GLY A 111 -23.15 -7.84 16.17
C GLY A 111 -22.55 -6.58 15.54
N SER A 112 -22.02 -6.66 14.31
CA SER A 112 -21.59 -5.52 13.50
C SER A 112 -22.53 -5.31 12.30
N GLU A 113 -22.70 -4.06 11.87
CA GLU A 113 -23.32 -3.73 10.57
C GLU A 113 -22.28 -3.56 9.44
N ILE A 114 -20.99 -3.61 9.79
CA ILE A 114 -19.88 -3.38 8.87
C ILE A 114 -19.35 -4.74 8.41
N ALA A 115 -19.32 -4.94 7.08
CA ALA A 115 -18.69 -6.09 6.45
C ALA A 115 -17.19 -6.17 6.75
N ASP A 116 -16.66 -7.38 6.90
CA ASP A 116 -15.22 -7.61 7.07
C ASP A 116 -14.39 -7.06 5.90
N VAL A 117 -14.96 -7.05 4.70
CA VAL A 117 -14.43 -6.36 3.52
C VAL A 117 -15.53 -5.78 2.63
N ALA A 118 -15.26 -4.61 2.07
CA ALA A 118 -15.99 -4.08 0.91
C ALA A 118 -14.99 -3.64 -0.17
N TRP A 119 -15.34 -3.91 -1.42
CA TRP A 119 -14.53 -3.57 -2.58
C TRP A 119 -15.22 -2.42 -3.32
N LEU A 120 -14.55 -1.28 -3.40
CA LEU A 120 -15.14 -0.05 -3.95
C LEU A 120 -14.35 0.45 -5.16
N THR A 121 -15.05 1.20 -6.01
CA THR A 121 -14.46 2.04 -7.03
C THR A 121 -13.70 3.21 -6.41
N GLU A 122 -12.95 3.95 -7.22
CA GLU A 122 -12.35 5.23 -6.81
C GLU A 122 -13.41 6.26 -6.40
N THR A 123 -14.67 6.11 -6.81
CA THR A 123 -15.77 7.01 -6.43
C THR A 123 -16.44 6.62 -5.11
N GLY A 124 -16.02 5.53 -4.48
CA GLY A 124 -16.58 5.03 -3.23
C GLY A 124 -17.84 4.16 -3.40
N MET A 125 -18.20 3.82 -4.64
CA MET A 125 -19.31 2.92 -4.95
C MET A 125 -18.84 1.46 -4.91
N PRO A 126 -19.69 0.49 -4.53
CA PRO A 126 -19.34 -0.93 -4.63
C PRO A 126 -18.92 -1.32 -6.05
N LEU A 127 -17.87 -2.14 -6.18
CA LEU A 127 -17.49 -2.74 -7.45
C LEU A 127 -18.55 -3.76 -7.89
N GLY A 128 -19.18 -3.50 -9.04
CA GLY A 128 -20.12 -4.43 -9.67
C GLY A 128 -19.44 -5.43 -10.60
N ASP A 129 -20.19 -6.41 -11.09
CA ASP A 129 -19.66 -7.46 -11.98
C ASP A 129 -18.95 -6.90 -13.22
N THR A 130 -19.49 -5.84 -13.82
CA THR A 130 -18.85 -5.19 -14.97
C THR A 130 -17.50 -4.59 -14.61
N ASP A 131 -17.37 -3.96 -13.44
CA ASP A 131 -16.10 -3.39 -12.98
C ASP A 131 -15.06 -4.48 -12.72
N TRP A 132 -15.48 -5.60 -12.11
CA TRP A 132 -14.61 -6.74 -11.83
C TRP A 132 -14.05 -7.40 -13.09
N ASN A 133 -14.84 -7.39 -14.17
CA ASN A 133 -14.48 -8.01 -15.44
C ASN A 133 -13.88 -7.02 -16.46
N ASP A 134 -13.68 -5.74 -16.09
CA ASP A 134 -13.02 -4.77 -16.95
C ASP A 134 -11.49 -4.88 -16.85
N ALA A 135 -10.86 -5.47 -17.87
CA ALA A 135 -9.41 -5.60 -17.96
C ALA A 135 -8.66 -4.26 -18.03
N GLY A 136 -9.34 -3.16 -18.38
CA GLY A 136 -8.78 -1.80 -18.37
C GLY A 136 -8.82 -1.14 -16.99
N ARG A 137 -9.49 -1.77 -16.01
CA ARG A 137 -9.61 -1.23 -14.66
C ARG A 137 -8.37 -1.54 -13.84
N HIS A 138 -7.69 -0.49 -13.41
CA HIS A 138 -6.49 -0.58 -12.57
C HIS A 138 -6.64 0.14 -11.24
N ARG A 139 -7.90 0.36 -10.80
CA ARG A 139 -8.20 1.09 -9.56
C ARG A 139 -9.25 0.37 -8.73
N LEU A 140 -8.97 0.27 -7.44
CA LEU A 140 -9.91 -0.23 -6.45
C LEU A 140 -9.60 0.36 -5.07
N VAL A 141 -10.58 0.29 -4.20
CA VAL A 141 -10.43 0.47 -2.76
C VAL A 141 -10.81 -0.84 -2.09
N MET A 142 -9.93 -1.37 -1.24
CA MET A 142 -10.27 -2.42 -0.30
C MET A 142 -10.56 -1.77 1.05
N LEU A 143 -11.81 -1.84 1.50
CA LEU A 143 -12.27 -1.28 2.76
C LEU A 143 -12.47 -2.42 3.75
N LEU A 144 -11.60 -2.52 4.74
CA LEU A 144 -11.62 -3.55 5.78
C LEU A 144 -12.37 -3.04 7.02
N GLY A 145 -13.36 -3.82 7.44
CA GLY A 145 -14.05 -3.64 8.71
C GLY A 145 -13.31 -4.41 9.79
N ASP A 146 -12.39 -3.75 10.48
CA ASP A 146 -11.74 -4.36 11.64
C ASP A 146 -11.15 -3.27 12.54
N THR A 147 -11.78 -3.12 13.70
CA THR A 147 -11.30 -2.63 15.00
C THR A 147 -12.49 -2.00 15.72
N GLU A 148 -12.48 -2.05 17.06
CA GLU A 148 -13.41 -1.29 17.91
C GLU A 148 -13.41 0.23 17.61
N ASP A 149 -12.46 0.73 16.80
CA ASP A 149 -12.18 2.14 16.53
C ASP A 149 -12.51 2.65 15.10
N GLY A 150 -12.81 1.78 14.12
CA GLY A 150 -13.06 2.25 12.75
C GLY A 150 -12.77 1.24 11.62
N ARG A 151 -12.62 1.76 10.40
CA ARG A 151 -12.36 1.02 9.16
C ARG A 151 -10.97 1.36 8.61
N LEU A 152 -10.33 0.41 7.94
CA LEU A 152 -9.09 0.64 7.19
C LEU A 152 -9.39 0.61 5.69
N ALA A 153 -9.07 1.68 4.97
CA ALA A 153 -9.17 1.72 3.52
C ALA A 153 -7.77 1.65 2.88
N ILE A 154 -7.63 0.74 1.92
CA ILE A 154 -6.43 0.55 1.10
C ILE A 154 -6.78 0.97 -0.32
N LEU A 155 -6.18 2.06 -0.78
CA LEU A 155 -6.42 2.66 -2.07
C LEU A 155 -5.35 2.21 -3.05
N VAL A 156 -5.74 1.52 -4.11
CA VAL A 156 -4.84 1.02 -5.14
C VAL A 156 -5.08 1.82 -6.42
N ASN A 157 -4.08 2.57 -6.85
CA ASN A 157 -4.04 3.18 -8.17
C ASN A 157 -2.93 2.53 -8.99
N GLY A 158 -3.25 1.44 -9.70
CA GLY A 158 -2.36 0.75 -10.63
C GLY A 158 -2.24 1.43 -11.99
N ASP A 159 -3.08 2.42 -12.29
CA ASP A 159 -2.98 3.21 -13.53
C ASP A 159 -1.72 4.08 -13.51
N ARG A 160 -1.24 4.51 -14.69
CA ARG A 160 -0.16 5.50 -14.81
C ARG A 160 -0.63 6.92 -14.46
N ARG A 161 -1.94 7.19 -14.54
CA ARG A 161 -2.57 8.49 -14.30
C ARG A 161 -2.97 8.66 -12.84
N GLN A 162 -2.84 9.88 -12.34
CA GLN A 162 -3.37 10.26 -11.03
C GLN A 162 -4.90 10.22 -11.00
N CYS A 163 -5.48 10.01 -9.82
CA CYS A 163 -6.92 9.89 -9.63
C CYS A 163 -7.36 10.36 -8.24
N VAL A 164 -8.50 11.05 -8.15
CA VAL A 164 -9.12 11.38 -6.85
C VAL A 164 -9.92 10.18 -6.38
N PHE A 165 -9.76 9.83 -5.11
CA PHE A 165 -10.50 8.76 -4.47
C PHE A 165 -11.47 9.33 -3.44
N THR A 166 -12.70 8.83 -3.45
CA THR A 166 -13.75 9.16 -2.49
C THR A 166 -14.04 7.94 -1.62
N LEU A 167 -14.13 8.14 -0.31
CA LEU A 167 -14.44 7.08 0.64
C LEU A 167 -15.81 7.33 1.30
N PRO A 168 -16.55 6.26 1.66
CA PRO A 168 -17.83 6.42 2.36
C PRO A 168 -17.66 7.15 3.70
N ALA A 169 -18.44 8.20 3.92
CA ALA A 169 -18.48 8.91 5.18
C ALA A 169 -19.33 8.17 6.23
N ARG A 170 -19.04 8.40 7.51
CA ARG A 170 -19.84 7.92 8.64
C ARG A 170 -19.93 9.02 9.69
N ASP A 171 -21.13 9.26 10.21
CA ASP A 171 -21.37 10.34 11.16
C ASP A 171 -20.49 10.21 12.41
N GLY A 172 -19.79 11.29 12.74
CA GLY A 172 -18.86 11.31 13.88
C GLY A 172 -17.52 10.63 13.61
N PHE A 173 -17.20 10.30 12.35
CA PHE A 173 -15.90 9.74 11.95
C PHE A 173 -15.25 10.56 10.83
N GLU A 174 -13.93 10.48 10.74
CA GLU A 174 -13.15 11.08 9.67
C GLU A 174 -12.02 10.16 9.20
N TRP A 175 -11.65 10.29 7.94
CA TRP A 175 -10.53 9.57 7.34
C TRP A 175 -9.22 10.31 7.62
N ARG A 176 -8.20 9.57 8.06
CA ARG A 176 -6.85 10.08 8.31
C ARG A 176 -5.80 9.20 7.63
N PRO A 177 -4.61 9.72 7.29
CA PRO A 177 -3.49 8.87 6.87
C PRO A 177 -3.21 7.79 7.92
N ALA A 178 -3.05 6.55 7.48
CA ALA A 178 -2.71 5.44 8.39
C ALA A 178 -1.19 5.23 8.52
N VAL A 179 -0.42 5.76 7.57
CA VAL A 179 1.05 5.63 7.49
C VAL A 179 1.65 7.03 7.49
N GLU A 180 2.41 7.38 8.53
CA GLU A 180 2.98 8.72 8.70
C GLU A 180 3.95 9.10 7.58
N THR A 181 4.78 8.15 7.13
CA THR A 181 5.74 8.32 6.04
C THR A 181 5.08 8.45 4.65
N GLN A 182 3.76 8.35 4.57
CA GLN A 182 2.98 8.53 3.34
C GLN A 182 1.71 9.31 3.67
N PRO A 183 1.81 10.62 3.93
CA PRO A 183 0.64 11.44 4.22
C PRO A 183 -0.28 11.46 2.99
N VAL A 184 -1.55 11.08 3.21
CA VAL A 184 -2.59 11.06 2.18
C VAL A 184 -3.55 12.22 2.41
N ASP A 185 -3.72 13.06 1.39
CA ASP A 185 -4.77 14.07 1.34
C ASP A 185 -5.84 13.62 0.34
N LEU A 186 -6.98 13.13 0.85
CA LEU A 186 -8.09 12.65 0.01
C LEU A 186 -8.75 13.75 -0.82
N ALA A 187 -8.49 15.04 -0.53
CA ALA A 187 -8.93 16.14 -1.38
C ALA A 187 -8.03 16.31 -2.63
N ARG A 188 -6.91 15.59 -2.72
CA ARG A 188 -5.98 15.63 -3.85
C ARG A 188 -5.95 14.32 -4.61
N PRO A 189 -5.62 14.34 -5.91
CA PRO A 189 -5.39 13.12 -6.67
C PRO A 189 -4.22 12.31 -6.09
N LEU A 190 -4.43 11.02 -5.87
CA LEU A 190 -3.35 10.07 -5.63
C LEU A 190 -2.57 9.86 -6.94
N PRO A 191 -1.22 9.76 -6.88
CA PRO A 191 -0.40 9.50 -8.05
C PRO A 191 -0.73 8.15 -8.69
N GLY A 192 -0.33 7.96 -9.95
CA GLY A 192 -0.37 6.66 -10.60
C GLY A 192 0.65 5.69 -9.98
N ARG A 193 0.39 4.38 -10.11
CA ARG A 193 1.21 3.29 -9.57
C ARG A 193 1.53 3.46 -8.09
N CYS A 194 0.51 3.66 -7.28
CA CYS A 194 0.66 3.77 -5.83
C CYS A 194 -0.37 2.93 -5.07
N VAL A 195 -0.01 2.53 -3.86
CA VAL A 195 -0.93 1.98 -2.86
C VAL A 195 -0.83 2.85 -1.61
N SER A 196 -1.97 3.24 -1.05
CA SER A 196 -2.07 4.14 0.09
C SER A 196 -3.02 3.59 1.15
N PHE A 197 -2.77 3.91 2.41
CA PHE A 197 -3.56 3.44 3.55
C PHE A 197 -4.15 4.63 4.29
N VAL A 198 -5.46 4.60 4.53
CA VAL A 198 -6.16 5.57 5.36
C VAL A 198 -7.07 4.86 6.34
N ILE A 199 -7.16 5.44 7.53
CA ILE A 199 -7.84 4.87 8.67
C ILE A 199 -8.98 5.81 9.07
N GLU A 200 -10.15 5.24 9.26
CA GLU A 200 -11.29 5.96 9.80
C GLU A 200 -11.16 6.01 11.33
N ARG A 201 -11.29 7.21 11.90
CA ARG A 201 -11.23 7.43 13.35
C ARG A 201 -12.39 8.30 13.79
N GLN A 202 -12.85 8.11 15.02
CA GLN A 202 -13.88 8.99 15.58
C GLN A 202 -13.37 10.44 15.59
N ALA A 203 -14.16 11.34 15.05
CA ALA A 203 -13.86 12.77 15.08
C ALA A 203 -13.82 13.22 16.54
N ALA A 204 -12.78 13.97 16.92
CA ALA A 204 -12.72 14.54 18.25
C ALA A 204 -13.95 15.43 18.46
N LYS A 205 -14.74 15.19 19.51
CA LYS A 205 -15.84 16.10 19.88
C LYS A 205 -15.24 17.50 19.96
N ALA A 206 -15.71 18.41 19.11
CA ALA A 206 -15.36 19.82 19.22
C ALA A 206 -15.62 20.21 20.68
N ARG A 207 -14.56 20.51 21.45
CA ARG A 207 -14.71 21.07 22.79
C ARG A 207 -15.55 22.31 22.60
N ALA A 208 -16.83 22.24 22.96
CA ALA A 208 -17.71 23.39 22.98
C ALA A 208 -16.98 24.46 23.78
N ARG A 209 -16.58 25.53 23.09
CA ARG A 209 -16.04 26.72 23.71
C ARG A 209 -17.19 27.30 24.53
N LYS A 210 -17.35 26.82 25.76
CA LYS A 210 -18.10 27.51 26.80
C LYS A 210 -17.20 28.64 27.28
N GLY A 211 -17.69 29.86 27.13
CA GLY A 211 -17.08 31.07 27.69
C GLY A 211 -17.16 32.19 26.67
N SER A 212 -17.74 33.35 26.99
CA SER A 212 -18.40 33.84 28.21
C SER A 212 -19.21 35.06 27.80
#